data_AF-A0A081D9N8-F1
#
_entry.id   AF-A0A081D9N8-F1
#
_cell.length_a   1.000
_cell.length_b   1.000
_cell.length_c   1.000
_cell.angle_alpha   90.00
_cell.angle_beta   90.00
_cell.angle_gamma   90.00
#
_symmetry.space_group_name_H-M   'P 1'
#
loop_
_entity.id
_entity.type
_entity.pdbx_description
1 polymer ?
#
loop_
_entity_poly.entity_id
_entity_poly.type
_entity_poly.pdbx_seq_one_letter_code
_entity_poly.pdbx_strand_id
1 'polypeptide(L)'
;MPIVIGHHFVLGLSQEELYTAQLKSELNKLEKRGLNKNTLFEAFVTNSPFLENIPELDVRPMVEITPLNASQRRAVKQTFTQPISVITGPPGTGKTQVILNLVANAIVHNHNTLFVSRNNKAVDNVLDKMELLLDEKYLVKFGARNLLEEETKPFLRERINNIAQIENGAKARFEENLDEFEKESNEVALYKKRIAGFSELVANRDKANNVFLNAKTKTTKWLGEQNKALLDLSSNLEKPLSYNQNLGAQLYQKIVAIEGSWLKKVFAKKKTIMSIEEFYNSLNPSLKVYADNHFPYVEIEKDPLYSGKSFINGLVSLKKDIDSLIRKRKALKDEETKVKALLSGLENSINEIENNRGNYRATITEYEATIVDKSKAIVDKAIASHLSQLSTSAGYDYIDSLPNKAWRDNEVERFNSDATTFLEHYKVIAITNLTVKNSVPLENEIIDLLIIDEASQCDIASIIPLLYRAKRIAVIGGSNATKAYYIY
;
A
#
# COMPACT_ATOMS: atom_id res chain seq x y z
N MET A 1 14.95 -36.87 -31.90
CA MET A 1 13.66 -37.15 -31.23
C MET A 1 13.17 -35.87 -30.60
N PRO A 2 11.86 -35.56 -30.64
CA PRO A 2 11.32 -34.39 -29.94
C PRO A 2 11.53 -34.56 -28.42
N ILE A 3 11.76 -33.45 -27.73
CA ILE A 3 11.84 -33.42 -26.27
C ILE A 3 10.47 -33.04 -25.73
N VAL A 4 9.90 -33.86 -24.85
CA VAL A 4 8.57 -33.62 -24.28
C VAL A 4 8.71 -33.20 -22.83
N ILE A 5 8.13 -32.05 -22.47
CA ILE A 5 8.13 -31.55 -21.09
C ILE A 5 6.68 -31.47 -20.62
N GLY A 6 6.35 -32.28 -19.60
CA GLY A 6 4.97 -32.45 -19.16
C GLY A 6 4.10 -33.11 -20.24
N HIS A 7 2.86 -32.63 -20.39
CA HIS A 7 1.91 -33.15 -21.38
C HIS A 7 1.56 -32.15 -22.50
N HIS A 8 2.05 -30.90 -22.39
CA HIS A 8 1.59 -29.78 -23.22
C HIS A 8 2.71 -29.13 -24.04
N PHE A 9 3.98 -29.41 -23.75
CA PHE A 9 5.12 -28.76 -24.42
C PHE A 9 5.99 -29.80 -25.13
N VAL A 10 6.10 -29.66 -26.45
CA VAL A 10 6.94 -30.52 -27.31
C VAL A 10 7.92 -29.65 -28.08
N LEU A 11 9.21 -29.85 -27.85
CA LEU A 11 10.27 -29.15 -28.55
C LEU A 11 10.81 -30.04 -29.69
N GLY A 12 10.49 -29.66 -30.92
CA GLY A 12 11.06 -30.26 -32.13
C GLY A 12 12.34 -29.56 -32.54
N LEU A 13 13.47 -30.28 -32.52
CA LEU A 13 14.75 -29.76 -33.00
C LEU A 13 14.89 -30.09 -34.50
N SER A 14 14.81 -29.08 -35.37
CA SER A 14 14.91 -29.28 -36.83
C SER A 14 16.36 -29.48 -37.32
N GLN A 15 17.35 -28.97 -36.59
CA GLN A 15 18.78 -29.20 -36.80
C GLN A 15 19.48 -29.32 -35.45
N GLU A 16 20.20 -30.42 -35.20
CA GLU A 16 20.93 -30.61 -33.93
C GLU A 16 22.14 -29.66 -33.79
N GLU A 17 22.67 -29.15 -34.90
CA GLU A 17 23.87 -28.29 -34.97
C GLU A 17 23.65 -26.87 -34.43
N LEU A 18 22.40 -26.38 -34.37
CA LEU A 18 22.05 -25.07 -33.79
C LEU A 18 22.05 -25.10 -32.25
N TYR A 19 22.05 -26.28 -31.64
CA TYR A 19 21.97 -26.46 -30.20
C TYR A 19 23.29 -26.96 -29.63
N THR A 20 23.79 -26.30 -28.58
CA THR A 20 24.95 -26.84 -27.87
C THR A 20 24.56 -28.19 -27.26
N ALA A 21 25.47 -29.18 -27.31
CA ALA A 21 25.27 -30.47 -26.62
C ALA A 21 24.89 -30.28 -25.12
N GLN A 22 25.29 -29.14 -24.56
CA GLN A 22 24.95 -28.70 -23.21
C GLN A 22 23.45 -28.44 -23.02
N LEU A 23 22.83 -27.63 -23.89
CA LEU A 23 21.40 -27.30 -23.85
C LEU A 23 20.54 -28.55 -24.04
N LYS A 24 20.87 -29.39 -25.03
CA LYS A 24 20.19 -30.68 -25.26
C LYS A 24 20.22 -31.57 -23.99
N SER A 25 21.35 -31.58 -23.29
CA SER A 25 21.49 -32.32 -22.03
C SER A 25 20.63 -31.76 -20.89
N GLU A 26 20.43 -30.45 -20.78
CA GLU A 26 19.52 -29.88 -19.76
C GLU A 26 18.06 -30.19 -20.09
N LEU A 27 17.66 -30.02 -21.35
CA LEU A 27 16.30 -30.30 -21.81
C LEU A 27 15.92 -31.78 -21.58
N ASN A 28 16.83 -32.71 -21.88
CA ASN A 28 16.62 -34.14 -21.59
C ASN A 28 16.54 -34.44 -20.07
N LYS A 29 17.20 -33.64 -19.22
CA LYS A 29 17.06 -33.77 -17.76
C LYS A 29 15.67 -33.28 -17.31
N LEU A 30 15.17 -32.19 -17.90
CA LEU A 30 13.85 -31.65 -17.57
C LEU A 30 12.71 -32.58 -17.99
N GLU A 31 12.80 -33.19 -19.18
CA GLU A 31 11.85 -34.22 -19.63
C GLU A 31 11.71 -35.35 -18.60
N LYS A 32 12.82 -35.74 -17.95
CA LYS A 32 12.83 -36.80 -16.94
C LYS A 32 12.37 -36.35 -15.55
N ARG A 33 12.49 -35.06 -15.21
CA ARG A 33 12.30 -34.54 -13.84
C ARG A 33 10.84 -34.19 -13.50
N GLY A 34 9.92 -34.24 -14.45
CA GLY A 34 8.52 -33.87 -14.22
C GLY A 34 8.34 -32.37 -13.94
N LEU A 35 7.11 -31.95 -13.63
CA LEU A 35 6.78 -30.55 -13.34
C LEU A 35 6.51 -30.35 -11.85
N ASN A 36 7.18 -29.37 -11.25
CA ASN A 36 6.92 -28.95 -9.88
C ASN A 36 5.70 -28.03 -9.84
N LYS A 37 4.73 -28.36 -8.97
CA LYS A 37 3.50 -27.59 -8.84
C LYS A 37 3.74 -26.19 -8.30
N ASN A 38 2.90 -25.25 -8.71
CA ASN A 38 2.86 -23.85 -8.26
C ASN A 38 4.11 -23.04 -8.64
N THR A 39 4.81 -23.43 -9.69
CA THR A 39 6.03 -22.74 -10.15
C THR A 39 5.76 -21.90 -11.40
N LEU A 40 6.58 -20.88 -11.64
CA LEU A 40 6.58 -20.13 -12.91
C LEU A 40 6.75 -21.08 -14.10
N PHE A 41 7.64 -22.05 -13.95
CA PHE A 41 7.94 -23.03 -14.98
C PHE A 41 6.74 -23.94 -15.33
N GLU A 42 6.04 -24.47 -14.33
CA GLU A 42 4.83 -25.27 -14.57
C GLU A 42 3.75 -24.45 -15.28
N ALA A 43 3.47 -23.24 -14.77
CA ALA A 43 2.46 -22.37 -15.37
C ALA A 43 2.79 -22.05 -16.84
N PHE A 44 4.07 -21.81 -17.13
CA PHE A 44 4.55 -21.60 -18.50
C PHE A 44 4.37 -22.85 -19.38
N VAL A 45 4.77 -24.03 -18.89
CA VAL A 45 4.73 -25.28 -19.68
C VAL A 45 3.31 -25.81 -19.88
N THR A 46 2.41 -25.60 -18.92
CA THR A 46 1.06 -26.17 -18.93
C THR A 46 -0.03 -25.18 -19.35
N ASN A 47 0.33 -23.91 -19.53
CA ASN A 47 -0.63 -22.82 -19.70
C ASN A 47 -1.69 -22.78 -18.58
N SER A 48 -1.29 -23.15 -17.36
CA SER A 48 -2.16 -23.03 -16.19
C SER A 48 -2.11 -21.59 -15.65
N PRO A 49 -3.19 -21.08 -15.06
CA PRO A 49 -3.12 -19.82 -14.33
C PRO A 49 -2.04 -19.94 -13.25
N PHE A 50 -1.27 -18.87 -13.03
CA PHE A 50 -0.38 -18.77 -11.88
C PHE A 50 -1.23 -18.96 -10.63
N LEU A 51 -0.92 -20.01 -9.86
CA LEU A 51 -1.59 -20.22 -8.59
C LEU A 51 -1.22 -19.06 -7.67
N GLU A 52 -2.22 -18.54 -6.95
CA GLU A 52 -2.03 -17.48 -5.97
C GLU A 52 -0.89 -17.90 -5.01
N ASN A 53 0.04 -16.98 -4.70
CA ASN A 53 1.13 -17.09 -3.73
C ASN A 53 2.56 -17.38 -4.24
N ILE A 54 3.04 -16.74 -5.32
CA ILE A 54 4.50 -16.50 -5.40
C ILE A 54 4.82 -15.32 -4.46
N PRO A 55 5.52 -15.50 -3.33
CA PRO A 55 5.71 -14.45 -2.32
C PRO A 55 6.44 -13.25 -2.93
N GLU A 56 5.97 -12.02 -2.71
CA GLU A 56 6.65 -10.82 -3.21
C GLU A 56 8.10 -10.74 -2.68
N LEU A 57 9.02 -10.27 -3.53
CA LEU A 57 10.37 -9.94 -3.08
C LEU A 57 10.34 -8.52 -2.51
N ASP A 58 10.57 -8.38 -1.19
CA ASP A 58 10.65 -7.06 -0.59
C ASP A 58 11.90 -6.34 -1.09
N VAL A 59 11.72 -5.11 -1.54
CA VAL A 59 12.78 -4.22 -2.01
C VAL A 59 12.65 -2.83 -1.41
N ARG A 60 12.17 -2.75 -0.17
CA ARG A 60 12.08 -1.52 0.60
C ARG A 60 13.25 -1.43 1.60
N PRO A 61 13.96 -0.30 1.65
CA PRO A 61 13.86 0.85 0.74
C PRO A 61 14.42 0.51 -0.66
N MET A 62 13.83 1.11 -1.70
CA MET A 62 14.31 0.92 -3.08
C MET A 62 15.49 1.86 -3.32
N VAL A 63 16.62 1.31 -3.79
CA VAL A 63 17.81 2.08 -4.18
C VAL A 63 17.77 2.47 -5.66
N GLU A 64 18.44 3.57 -6.00
CA GLU A 64 18.51 4.14 -7.35
C GLU A 64 19.92 4.53 -7.76
N ILE A 65 20.71 3.60 -8.29
CA ILE A 65 22.10 3.89 -8.70
C ILE A 65 22.21 4.67 -10.01
N THR A 66 21.10 4.80 -10.75
CA THR A 66 20.96 5.74 -11.86
C THR A 66 19.58 6.39 -11.79
N PRO A 67 19.42 7.65 -12.23
CA PRO A 67 18.11 8.32 -12.23
C PRO A 67 17.05 7.53 -13.00
N LEU A 68 15.88 7.35 -12.39
CA LEU A 68 14.72 6.72 -13.02
C LEU A 68 13.55 7.70 -13.13
N ASN A 69 12.85 7.69 -14.25
CA ASN A 69 11.55 8.34 -14.36
C ASN A 69 10.44 7.51 -13.68
N ALA A 70 9.23 8.06 -13.57
CA ALA A 70 8.12 7.42 -12.88
C ALA A 70 7.71 6.06 -13.46
N SER A 71 7.77 5.86 -14.79
CA SER A 71 7.39 4.59 -15.42
C SER A 71 8.48 3.54 -15.24
N GLN A 72 9.75 3.90 -15.37
CA GLN A 72 10.88 3.02 -15.11
C GLN A 72 10.92 2.59 -13.63
N ARG A 73 10.71 3.52 -12.69
CA ARG A 73 10.59 3.23 -11.26
C ARG A 73 9.49 2.21 -10.97
N ARG A 74 8.33 2.37 -11.61
CA ARG A 74 7.22 1.42 -11.49
C ARG A 74 7.59 0.06 -12.06
N ALA A 75 8.26 0.01 -13.21
CA ALA A 75 8.72 -1.22 -13.83
C ALA A 75 9.69 -2.00 -12.92
N VAL A 76 10.66 -1.31 -12.31
CA VAL A 76 11.58 -1.92 -11.33
C VAL A 76 10.79 -2.50 -10.15
N LYS A 77 9.91 -1.73 -9.51
CA LYS A 77 9.09 -2.21 -8.38
C LYS A 77 8.21 -3.40 -8.74
N GLN A 78 7.54 -3.36 -9.89
CA GLN A 78 6.66 -4.44 -10.34
C GLN A 78 7.42 -5.73 -10.65
N THR A 79 8.69 -5.64 -11.07
CA THR A 79 9.53 -6.81 -11.34
C THR A 79 9.75 -7.68 -10.09
N PHE A 80 9.80 -7.07 -8.90
CA PHE A 80 9.98 -7.80 -7.64
C PHE A 80 8.66 -8.35 -7.06
N THR A 81 7.51 -7.80 -7.46
CA THR A 81 6.20 -8.26 -6.96
C THR A 81 5.53 -9.26 -7.92
N GLN A 82 5.67 -9.06 -9.22
CA GLN A 82 5.01 -9.88 -10.24
C GLN A 82 5.86 -11.09 -10.66
N PRO A 83 5.24 -12.26 -10.93
CA PRO A 83 5.95 -13.43 -11.46
C PRO A 83 6.60 -13.21 -12.82
N ILE A 84 5.91 -12.47 -13.70
CA ILE A 84 6.39 -12.10 -15.03
C ILE A 84 6.26 -10.59 -15.19
N SER A 85 7.36 -9.94 -15.56
CA SER A 85 7.39 -8.54 -15.94
C SER A 85 8.00 -8.38 -17.32
N VAL A 86 7.29 -7.67 -18.21
CA VAL A 86 7.76 -7.37 -19.57
C VAL A 86 8.01 -5.87 -19.68
N ILE A 87 9.27 -5.50 -19.92
CA ILE A 87 9.71 -4.11 -19.97
C ILE A 87 10.17 -3.80 -21.40
N THR A 88 9.33 -3.05 -22.11
CA THR A 88 9.59 -2.66 -23.49
C THR A 88 9.87 -1.17 -23.59
N GLY A 89 10.79 -0.80 -24.48
CA GLY A 89 10.97 0.60 -24.86
C GLY A 89 11.68 0.74 -26.21
N PRO A 90 11.45 1.83 -26.97
CA PRO A 90 12.27 2.18 -28.13
C PRO A 90 13.79 2.21 -27.83
N PRO A 91 14.66 2.19 -28.84
CA PRO A 91 16.09 2.46 -28.65
C PRO A 91 16.31 3.78 -27.91
N GLY A 92 17.30 3.84 -27.00
CA GLY A 92 17.62 5.05 -26.24
C GLY A 92 16.73 5.36 -25.02
N THR A 93 15.72 4.54 -24.72
CA THR A 93 14.76 4.79 -23.60
C THR A 93 15.23 4.37 -22.20
N GLY A 94 16.53 4.15 -22.02
CA GLY A 94 17.10 3.83 -20.71
C GLY A 94 16.82 2.42 -20.20
N LYS A 95 16.62 1.42 -21.08
CA LYS A 95 16.47 0.00 -20.66
C LYS A 95 17.64 -0.49 -19.79
N THR A 96 18.86 -0.11 -20.15
CA THR A 96 20.05 -0.41 -19.33
C THR A 96 19.97 0.22 -17.94
N GLN A 97 19.41 1.42 -17.78
CA GLN A 97 19.20 2.02 -16.46
C GLN A 97 18.25 1.18 -15.61
N VAL A 98 17.19 0.63 -16.21
CA VAL A 98 16.28 -0.28 -15.52
C VAL A 98 17.00 -1.55 -15.07
N ILE A 99 17.81 -2.16 -15.94
CA ILE A 99 18.63 -3.35 -15.60
C ILE A 99 19.57 -3.08 -14.43
N LEU A 100 20.32 -1.97 -14.50
CA LEU A 100 21.26 -1.58 -13.44
C LEU A 100 20.53 -1.44 -12.09
N ASN A 101 19.36 -0.81 -12.06
CA ASN A 101 18.59 -0.66 -10.83
C ASN A 101 17.93 -1.96 -10.35
N LEU A 102 17.52 -2.87 -11.25
CA LEU A 102 17.07 -4.21 -10.87
C LEU A 102 18.20 -4.98 -10.18
N VAL A 103 19.39 -4.98 -10.77
CA VAL A 103 20.58 -5.63 -10.20
C VAL A 103 20.96 -5.01 -8.85
N ALA A 104 21.01 -3.67 -8.77
CA ALA A 104 21.31 -2.97 -7.51
C ALA A 104 20.34 -3.35 -6.37
N ASN A 105 19.03 -3.34 -6.64
CA ASN A 105 18.04 -3.71 -5.62
C ASN A 105 18.12 -5.20 -5.26
N ALA A 106 18.41 -6.09 -6.22
CA ALA A 106 18.65 -7.48 -5.91
C ALA A 106 19.85 -7.70 -4.96
N ILE A 107 20.94 -6.96 -5.17
CA ILE A 107 22.12 -7.00 -4.30
C ILE A 107 21.76 -6.52 -2.89
N VAL A 108 21.16 -5.33 -2.77
CA VAL A 108 20.81 -4.73 -1.48
C VAL A 108 19.88 -5.63 -0.67
N HIS A 109 18.90 -6.24 -1.32
CA HIS A 109 17.88 -7.05 -0.65
C HIS A 109 18.18 -8.56 -0.65
N ASN A 110 19.41 -8.94 -0.99
CA ASN A 110 19.92 -10.32 -0.92
C ASN A 110 19.13 -11.35 -1.77
N HIS A 111 18.62 -10.93 -2.93
CA HIS A 111 17.86 -11.78 -3.85
C HIS A 111 18.77 -12.45 -4.89
N ASN A 112 18.69 -13.79 -5.02
CA ASN A 112 19.43 -14.54 -6.02
C ASN A 112 18.98 -14.12 -7.42
N THR A 113 19.84 -13.45 -8.19
CA THR A 113 19.49 -12.86 -9.47
C THR A 113 20.43 -13.32 -10.57
N LEU A 114 19.83 -13.75 -11.69
CA LEU A 114 20.53 -14.17 -12.88
C LEU A 114 20.27 -13.16 -14.01
N PHE A 115 21.29 -12.41 -14.39
CA PHE A 115 21.24 -11.53 -15.56
C PHE A 115 21.74 -12.25 -16.81
N VAL A 116 20.90 -12.29 -17.84
CA VAL A 116 21.12 -13.05 -19.06
C VAL A 116 20.92 -12.17 -20.28
N SER A 117 21.81 -12.33 -21.28
CA SER A 117 21.59 -11.83 -22.64
C SER A 117 22.05 -12.85 -23.68
N ARG A 118 21.56 -12.73 -24.92
CA ARG A 118 22.08 -13.51 -26.06
C ARG A 118 23.46 -13.02 -26.52
N ASN A 119 23.77 -11.74 -26.33
CA ASN A 119 24.98 -11.13 -26.87
C ASN A 119 25.99 -10.83 -25.74
N ASN A 120 27.21 -11.33 -25.87
CA ASN A 120 28.32 -11.00 -24.97
C ASN A 120 28.47 -9.48 -24.79
N LYS A 121 28.32 -8.69 -25.86
CA LYS A 121 28.43 -7.22 -25.79
C LYS A 121 27.37 -6.57 -24.91
N ALA A 122 26.17 -7.14 -24.85
CA ALA A 122 25.10 -6.63 -24.00
C ALA A 122 25.38 -6.94 -22.52
N VAL A 123 25.97 -8.11 -22.24
CA VAL A 123 26.49 -8.44 -20.92
C VAL A 123 27.60 -7.45 -20.51
N ASP A 124 28.60 -7.27 -21.36
CA ASP A 124 29.74 -6.37 -21.13
C ASP A 124 29.28 -4.94 -20.84
N ASN A 125 28.37 -4.40 -21.65
CA ASN A 125 27.82 -3.06 -21.47
C ASN A 125 27.14 -2.84 -20.10
N VAL A 126 26.49 -3.87 -19.54
CA VAL A 126 25.89 -3.77 -18.20
C VAL A 126 26.98 -3.85 -17.13
N LEU A 127 27.94 -4.76 -17.29
CA LEU A 127 29.05 -4.94 -16.35
C LEU A 127 29.92 -3.68 -16.27
N ASP A 128 30.39 -3.17 -17.41
CA ASP A 128 31.20 -1.96 -17.52
C ASP A 128 30.50 -0.77 -16.86
N LYS A 129 29.19 -0.61 -17.09
CA LYS A 129 28.42 0.46 -16.46
C LYS A 129 28.27 0.30 -14.97
N MET A 130 28.11 -0.94 -14.49
CA MET A 130 28.03 -1.20 -13.06
C MET A 130 29.37 -0.90 -12.38
N GLU A 131 30.49 -1.33 -12.98
CA GLU A 131 31.84 -1.05 -12.48
C GLU A 131 32.20 0.44 -12.49
N LEU A 132 31.62 1.23 -13.41
CA LEU A 132 31.80 2.69 -13.41
C LEU A 132 30.95 3.41 -12.36
N LEU A 133 29.90 2.75 -11.84
CA LEU A 133 28.96 3.34 -10.89
C LEU A 133 29.27 2.96 -9.44
N LEU A 134 29.97 1.85 -9.22
CA LEU A 134 30.26 1.27 -7.91
C LEU A 134 31.77 1.22 -7.67
N ASP A 135 32.17 1.36 -6.41
CA ASP A 135 33.56 1.18 -6.01
C ASP A 135 33.91 -0.31 -5.94
N GLU A 136 32.95 -1.16 -5.55
CA GLU A 136 33.15 -2.60 -5.43
C GLU A 136 32.80 -3.37 -6.72
N LYS A 137 33.79 -4.08 -7.27
CA LYS A 137 33.57 -5.01 -8.39
C LYS A 137 32.88 -6.28 -7.90
N TYR A 138 31.61 -6.45 -8.30
CA TYR A 138 30.79 -7.58 -7.86
C TYR A 138 30.16 -8.40 -8.98
N LEU A 139 30.00 -7.86 -10.19
CA LEU A 139 29.38 -8.64 -11.26
C LEU A 139 30.42 -9.50 -11.97
N VAL A 140 30.20 -10.81 -11.98
CA VAL A 140 31.07 -11.77 -12.66
C VAL A 140 30.46 -12.12 -14.00
N LYS A 141 31.28 -11.99 -15.05
CA LYS A 141 30.95 -12.52 -16.37
C LYS A 141 31.31 -14.01 -16.42
N PHE A 142 30.30 -14.82 -16.72
CA PHE A 142 30.50 -16.24 -17.04
C PHE A 142 30.25 -16.49 -18.52
N GLY A 143 30.92 -17.51 -19.07
CA GLY A 143 30.81 -17.82 -20.50
C GLY A 143 31.35 -19.20 -20.88
N ALA A 144 31.87 -19.30 -22.10
CA ALA A 144 32.51 -20.51 -22.59
C ALA A 144 33.79 -20.83 -21.80
N ARG A 145 34.33 -22.04 -21.96
CA ARG A 145 35.44 -22.56 -21.16
C ARG A 145 36.68 -21.64 -21.12
N ASN A 146 37.06 -21.06 -22.26
CA ASN A 146 38.21 -20.15 -22.30
C ASN A 146 37.98 -18.91 -21.43
N LEU A 147 36.78 -18.33 -21.49
CA LEU A 147 36.41 -17.19 -20.64
C LEU A 147 36.44 -17.57 -19.15
N LEU A 148 35.99 -18.79 -18.82
CA LEU A 148 36.02 -19.26 -17.44
C LEU A 148 37.45 -19.33 -16.90
N GLU A 149 38.39 -19.89 -17.66
CA GLU A 149 39.78 -20.03 -17.23
C GLU A 149 40.55 -18.70 -17.25
N GLU A 150 40.37 -17.88 -18.29
CA GLU A 150 41.18 -16.69 -18.54
C GLU A 150 40.67 -15.44 -17.79
N GLU A 151 39.36 -15.34 -17.53
CA GLU A 151 38.75 -14.15 -16.93
C GLU A 151 37.98 -14.46 -15.63
N THR A 152 37.00 -15.37 -15.68
CA THR A 152 36.08 -15.63 -14.56
C THR A 152 36.81 -16.14 -13.32
N LYS A 153 37.63 -17.19 -13.45
CA LYS A 153 38.34 -17.78 -12.30
C LYS A 153 39.37 -16.83 -11.69
N PRO A 154 40.24 -16.16 -12.46
CA PRO A 154 41.14 -15.13 -11.91
C PRO A 154 40.39 -14.04 -11.15
N PHE A 155 39.29 -13.51 -11.72
CA PHE A 155 38.47 -12.50 -11.07
C PHE A 155 37.90 -13.01 -9.74
N LEU A 156 37.26 -14.19 -9.72
CA LEU A 156 36.70 -14.75 -8.50
C LEU A 156 37.77 -15.02 -7.44
N ARG A 157 38.94 -15.53 -7.82
CA ARG A 157 40.08 -15.74 -6.90
C ARG A 157 40.55 -14.43 -6.28
N GLU A 158 40.68 -13.37 -7.08
CA GLU A 158 41.03 -12.04 -6.58
C GLU A 158 40.00 -11.56 -5.54
N ARG A 159 38.72 -11.67 -5.85
CA ARG A 159 37.64 -11.27 -4.93
C ARG A 159 37.64 -12.08 -3.65
N ILE A 160 37.81 -13.39 -3.73
CA ILE A 160 37.86 -14.29 -2.56
C ILE A 160 39.08 -13.99 -1.67
N ASN A 161 40.24 -13.73 -2.28
CA ASN A 161 41.45 -13.38 -1.53
C ASN A 161 41.29 -12.06 -0.77
N ASN A 162 40.51 -11.13 -1.33
CA ASN A 162 40.25 -9.84 -0.70
C ASN A 162 39.17 -9.89 0.39
N ILE A 163 38.47 -11.02 0.59
CA ILE A 163 37.45 -11.16 1.66
C ILE A 163 38.05 -10.86 3.03
N ALA A 164 39.27 -11.33 3.29
CA ALA A 164 39.96 -11.10 4.58
C ALA A 164 40.32 -9.62 4.84
N GLN A 165 40.29 -8.78 3.80
CA GLN A 165 40.55 -7.34 3.90
C GLN A 165 39.28 -6.53 4.16
N ILE A 166 38.10 -7.16 4.03
CA ILE A 166 36.82 -6.48 4.29
C ILE A 166 36.74 -6.13 5.77
N GLU A 167 36.36 -4.87 6.04
CA GLU A 167 36.31 -4.36 7.40
C GLU A 167 35.37 -5.18 8.30
N ASN A 168 35.83 -5.45 9.52
CA ASN A 168 34.99 -6.06 10.54
C ASN A 168 33.74 -5.22 10.80
N GLY A 169 32.59 -5.89 10.81
CA GLY A 169 31.28 -5.25 11.00
C GLY A 169 30.64 -4.69 9.72
N ALA A 170 31.13 -5.06 8.53
CA ALA A 170 30.52 -4.69 7.25
C ALA A 170 29.00 -4.89 7.21
N LYS A 171 28.52 -6.03 7.73
CA LYS A 171 27.09 -6.33 7.86
C LYS A 171 26.33 -5.31 8.72
N ALA A 172 26.81 -5.06 9.94
CA ALA A 172 26.14 -4.13 10.86
C ALA A 172 26.11 -2.70 10.29
N ARG A 173 27.20 -2.26 9.65
CA ARG A 173 27.25 -0.95 8.99
C ARG A 173 26.30 -0.86 7.80
N PHE A 174 26.21 -1.91 6.99
CA PHE A 174 25.25 -1.98 5.89
C PHE A 174 23.81 -1.83 6.40
N GLU A 175 23.43 -2.63 7.40
CA GLU A 175 22.10 -2.59 8.02
C GLU A 175 21.78 -1.20 8.59
N GLU A 176 22.70 -0.59 9.33
CA GLU A 176 22.53 0.77 9.88
C GLU A 176 22.32 1.84 8.78
N ASN A 177 23.11 1.77 7.69
CA ASN A 177 22.99 2.73 6.59
C ASN A 177 21.70 2.52 5.78
N LEU A 178 21.25 1.27 5.64
CA LEU A 178 20.00 0.94 4.97
C LEU A 178 18.79 1.45 5.78
N ASP A 179 18.82 1.29 7.11
CA ASP A 179 17.79 1.81 8.03
C ASP A 179 17.71 3.35 8.00
N GLU A 180 18.85 4.04 7.98
CA GLU A 180 18.90 5.50 7.85
C GLU A 180 18.33 5.95 6.50
N PHE A 181 18.75 5.30 5.41
CA PHE A 181 18.23 5.59 4.08
C PHE A 181 16.72 5.32 3.98
N GLU A 182 16.22 4.27 4.63
CA GLU A 182 14.78 3.98 4.68
C GLU A 182 14.00 5.08 5.39
N LYS A 183 14.49 5.56 6.54
CA LYS A 183 13.85 6.66 7.29
C LYS A 183 13.75 7.92 6.44
N GLU A 184 14.83 8.32 5.80
CA GLU A 184 14.84 9.48 4.89
C GLU A 184 13.88 9.28 3.71
N SER A 185 13.91 8.10 3.08
CA SER A 185 13.03 7.78 1.94
C SER A 185 11.55 7.85 2.32
N ASN A 186 11.19 7.33 3.49
CA ASN A 186 9.84 7.33 4.02
C ASN A 186 9.37 8.75 4.37
N GLU A 187 10.24 9.57 4.96
CA GLU A 187 9.96 10.98 5.24
C GLU A 187 9.69 11.76 3.96
N VAL A 188 10.54 11.60 2.94
CA VAL A 188 10.38 12.24 1.63
C VAL A 188 9.09 11.78 0.94
N ALA A 189 8.77 10.49 1.01
CA ALA A 189 7.51 9.96 0.49
C ALA A 189 6.29 10.58 1.19
N LEU A 190 6.34 10.76 2.51
CA LEU A 190 5.31 11.43 3.28
C LEU A 190 5.14 12.90 2.86
N TYR A 191 6.24 13.64 2.70
CA TYR A 191 6.21 15.03 2.25
C TYR A 191 5.65 15.18 0.85
N LYS A 192 6.06 14.31 -0.09
CA LYS A 192 5.47 14.26 -1.44
C LYS A 192 3.96 14.02 -1.39
N LYS A 193 3.51 13.08 -0.55
CA LYS A 193 2.07 12.79 -0.36
C LYS A 193 1.31 13.98 0.21
N ARG A 194 1.85 14.66 1.23
CA ARG A 194 1.25 15.87 1.83
C ARG A 194 1.10 16.99 0.81
N ILE A 195 2.14 17.25 0.01
CA ILE A 195 2.09 18.27 -1.05
C ILE A 195 1.09 17.91 -2.14
N ALA A 196 1.07 16.65 -2.59
CA ALA A 196 0.18 16.19 -3.65
C ALA A 196 -1.30 16.22 -3.23
N GLY A 197 -1.61 15.85 -1.99
CA GLY A 197 -2.97 15.87 -1.44
C GLY A 197 -3.49 17.25 -1.03
N PHE A 198 -2.65 18.29 -1.10
CA PHE A 198 -2.99 19.63 -0.61
C PHE A 198 -4.22 20.23 -1.31
N SER A 199 -4.30 20.12 -2.64
CA SER A 199 -5.43 20.66 -3.41
C SER A 199 -6.76 19.97 -3.06
N GLU A 200 -6.72 18.66 -2.83
CA GLU A 200 -7.89 17.89 -2.40
C GLU A 200 -8.34 18.30 -0.99
N LEU A 201 -7.40 18.52 -0.07
CA LEU A 201 -7.71 19.03 1.27
C LEU A 201 -8.40 20.39 1.23
N VAL A 202 -7.90 21.32 0.39
CA VAL A 202 -8.53 22.64 0.20
C VAL A 202 -9.95 22.51 -0.36
N ALA A 203 -10.14 21.67 -1.39
CA ALA A 203 -11.46 21.41 -1.96
C ALA A 203 -12.43 20.81 -0.93
N ASN A 204 -11.95 19.91 -0.07
CA ASN A 204 -12.75 19.31 1.00
C ASN A 204 -13.11 20.35 2.08
N ARG A 205 -12.20 21.27 2.41
CA ARG A 205 -12.47 22.40 3.30
C ARG A 205 -13.56 23.30 2.73
N ASP A 206 -13.52 23.62 1.44
CA ASP A 206 -14.53 24.48 0.80
C ASP A 206 -15.91 23.81 0.78
N LYS A 207 -15.96 22.50 0.49
CA LYS A 207 -17.20 21.71 0.61
C LYS A 207 -17.74 21.73 2.04
N ALA A 208 -16.90 21.47 3.03
CA ALA A 208 -17.28 21.49 4.44
C ALA A 208 -17.79 22.88 4.87
N ASN A 209 -17.15 23.96 4.40
CA ASN A 209 -17.58 25.32 4.66
C ASN A 209 -18.97 25.61 4.05
N ASN A 210 -19.22 25.17 2.82
CA ASN A 210 -20.55 25.30 2.20
C ASN A 210 -21.63 24.53 2.98
N VAL A 211 -21.32 23.32 3.44
CA VAL A 211 -22.23 22.54 4.30
C VAL A 211 -22.49 23.27 5.63
N PHE A 212 -21.45 23.85 6.23
CA PHE A 212 -21.57 24.63 7.46
C PHE A 212 -22.45 25.88 7.27
N LEU A 213 -22.24 26.63 6.19
CA LEU A 213 -23.06 27.80 5.85
C LEU A 213 -24.52 27.41 5.60
N ASN A 214 -24.78 26.28 4.93
CA ASN A 214 -26.14 25.77 4.73
C ASN A 214 -26.81 25.35 6.04
N ALA A 215 -26.09 24.66 6.93
CA ALA A 215 -26.59 24.30 8.25
C ALA A 215 -26.95 25.56 9.05
N LYS A 216 -26.07 26.57 9.05
CA LYS A 216 -26.31 27.85 9.70
C LYS A 216 -27.53 28.57 9.15
N THR A 217 -27.65 28.67 7.82
CA THR A 217 -28.81 29.28 7.15
C THR A 217 -30.11 28.52 7.49
N LYS A 218 -30.09 27.19 7.50
CA LYS A 218 -31.23 26.34 7.87
C LYS A 218 -31.66 26.60 9.31
N THR A 219 -30.71 26.73 10.25
CA THR A 219 -30.99 27.07 11.64
C THR A 219 -31.57 28.47 11.77
N THR A 220 -30.96 29.47 11.12
CA THR A 220 -31.45 30.86 11.13
C THR A 220 -32.86 30.97 10.55
N LYS A 221 -33.11 30.32 9.41
CA LYS A 221 -34.43 30.29 8.77
C LYS A 221 -35.47 29.63 9.67
N TRP A 222 -35.16 28.44 10.20
CA TRP A 222 -36.06 27.73 11.10
C TRP A 222 -36.40 28.55 12.35
N LEU A 223 -35.41 29.21 12.97
CA LEU A 223 -35.63 30.11 14.11
C LEU A 223 -36.53 31.30 13.74
N GLY A 224 -36.35 31.89 12.55
CA GLY A 224 -37.18 33.00 12.07
C GLY A 224 -38.64 32.61 11.78
N GLU A 225 -38.91 31.34 11.50
CA GLU A 225 -40.27 30.80 11.25
C GLU A 225 -41.03 30.45 12.53
N GLN A 226 -40.37 30.38 13.70
CA GLN A 226 -41.03 30.00 14.94
C GLN A 226 -41.73 31.20 15.60
N ASN A 227 -42.79 30.92 16.36
CA ASN A 227 -43.43 31.92 17.20
C ASN A 227 -42.43 32.41 18.28
N LYS A 228 -42.18 33.74 18.29
CA LYS A 228 -41.23 34.38 19.20
C LYS A 228 -41.55 34.13 20.68
N ALA A 229 -42.83 34.18 21.07
CA ALA A 229 -43.25 33.90 22.44
C ALA A 229 -42.96 32.44 22.85
N LEU A 230 -43.13 31.49 21.93
CA LEU A 230 -42.77 30.09 22.18
C LEU A 230 -41.25 29.88 22.25
N LEU A 231 -40.48 30.57 21.40
CA LEU A 231 -39.01 30.52 21.43
C LEU A 231 -38.45 31.08 22.73
N ASP A 232 -38.92 32.27 23.14
CA ASP A 232 -38.52 32.93 24.37
C ASP A 232 -38.91 32.07 25.59
N LEU A 233 -40.12 31.52 25.58
CA LEU A 233 -40.58 30.60 26.63
C LEU A 233 -39.72 29.33 26.69
N SER A 234 -39.41 28.71 25.54
CA SER A 234 -38.56 27.52 25.48
C SER A 234 -37.11 27.77 25.93
N SER A 235 -36.61 29.00 25.80
CA SER A 235 -35.25 29.38 26.20
C SER A 235 -35.14 29.68 27.69
N ASN A 236 -36.21 30.18 28.30
CA ASN A 236 -36.26 30.57 29.72
C ASN A 236 -36.63 29.42 30.67
N LEU A 237 -37.05 28.27 30.14
CA LEU A 237 -37.35 27.08 30.94
C LEU A 237 -36.06 26.25 31.11
N GLU A 238 -35.29 26.54 32.17
CA GLU A 238 -34.02 25.85 32.52
C GLU A 238 -34.16 24.32 32.71
N LYS A 239 -35.38 23.81 32.92
CA LYS A 239 -35.69 22.38 32.98
C LYS A 239 -36.97 22.11 32.16
N PRO A 240 -37.05 20.96 31.44
CA PRO A 240 -38.31 20.51 30.87
C PRO A 240 -39.38 20.49 31.97
N LEU A 241 -40.65 20.73 31.62
CA LEU A 241 -41.84 20.75 32.49
C LEU A 241 -42.13 19.41 33.22
N SER A 242 -41.13 18.66 33.66
CA SER A 242 -41.21 17.30 34.21
C SER A 242 -41.97 17.23 35.54
N TYR A 243 -41.83 18.22 36.42
CA TYR A 243 -42.52 18.27 37.70
C TYR A 243 -44.03 18.56 37.56
N ASN A 244 -44.41 19.47 36.66
CA ASN A 244 -45.80 19.91 36.47
C ASN A 244 -46.67 18.91 35.69
N GLN A 245 -46.07 17.88 35.06
CA GLN A 245 -46.78 16.85 34.29
C GLN A 245 -47.60 15.89 35.14
N ASN A 246 -47.02 15.40 36.23
CA ASN A 246 -47.70 14.45 37.10
C ASN A 246 -48.91 15.10 37.77
N LEU A 247 -48.75 16.36 38.20
CA LEU A 247 -49.84 17.12 38.80
C LEU A 247 -50.93 17.47 37.78
N GLY A 248 -50.56 17.95 36.59
CA GLY A 248 -51.50 18.28 35.51
C GLY A 248 -52.29 17.05 35.01
N ALA A 249 -51.64 15.90 34.84
CA ALA A 249 -52.31 14.65 34.44
C ALA A 249 -53.26 14.12 35.53
N GLN A 250 -52.86 14.20 36.81
CA GLN A 250 -53.72 13.85 37.94
C GLN A 250 -54.93 14.79 38.05
N LEU A 251 -54.74 16.08 37.81
CA LEU A 251 -55.82 17.07 37.78
C LEU A 251 -56.78 16.83 36.62
N TYR A 252 -56.27 16.51 35.42
CA TYR A 252 -57.09 16.16 34.27
C TYR A 252 -58.00 14.96 34.53
N GLN A 253 -57.44 13.88 35.11
CA GLN A 253 -58.21 12.69 35.50
C GLN A 253 -59.31 13.02 36.54
N LYS A 254 -59.00 13.90 37.50
CA LYS A 254 -59.98 14.38 38.49
C LYS A 254 -61.11 15.20 37.85
N ILE A 255 -60.83 16.02 36.84
CA ILE A 255 -61.84 16.82 36.12
C ILE A 255 -62.77 15.91 35.31
N VAL A 256 -62.22 14.96 34.54
CA VAL A 256 -63.00 14.01 33.72
C VAL A 256 -63.89 13.11 34.61
N ALA A 257 -63.40 12.69 35.77
CA ALA A 257 -64.17 11.89 36.73
C ALA A 257 -65.39 12.64 37.32
N ILE A 258 -65.37 13.98 37.35
CA ILE A 258 -66.48 14.82 37.82
C ILE A 258 -67.53 15.02 36.72
N GLU A 259 -67.12 15.08 35.45
CA GLU A 259 -68.04 15.18 34.30
C GLU A 259 -68.84 13.88 34.07
N GLY A 260 -68.26 12.71 34.37
CA GLY A 260 -68.89 11.39 34.16
C GLY A 260 -69.84 10.90 35.26
N SER A 261 -70.00 11.63 36.38
CA SER A 261 -70.81 11.17 37.52
C SER A 261 -71.78 12.24 38.01
N TRP A 262 -73.08 12.05 37.75
CA TRP A 262 -74.12 13.02 38.10
C TRP A 262 -74.37 13.17 39.62
N LEU A 263 -73.86 12.26 40.45
CA LEU A 263 -74.12 12.18 41.89
C LEU A 263 -73.07 12.83 42.83
N LYS A 264 -72.05 13.55 42.32
CA LYS A 264 -71.05 14.25 43.17
C LYS A 264 -70.82 15.71 42.76
N LYS A 265 -71.80 16.59 42.95
CA LYS A 265 -71.83 17.88 42.22
C LYS A 265 -71.50 19.20 42.93
N VAL A 266 -71.08 19.26 44.20
CA VAL A 266 -70.66 20.56 44.80
C VAL A 266 -69.30 20.52 45.51
N PHE A 267 -69.11 19.65 46.50
CA PHE A 267 -67.85 19.59 47.28
C PHE A 267 -66.64 19.13 46.45
N ALA A 268 -66.82 18.12 45.60
CA ALA A 268 -65.77 17.66 44.69
C ALA A 268 -65.42 18.73 43.64
N LYS A 269 -66.41 19.51 43.19
CA LYS A 269 -66.22 20.63 42.25
C LYS A 269 -65.32 21.71 42.86
N LYS A 270 -65.64 22.15 44.08
CA LYS A 270 -64.88 23.19 44.80
C LYS A 270 -63.43 22.77 45.08
N LYS A 271 -63.22 21.53 45.52
CA LYS A 271 -61.87 21.00 45.81
C LYS A 271 -61.00 20.93 44.54
N THR A 272 -61.57 20.50 43.41
CA THR A 272 -60.87 20.44 42.13
C THR A 272 -60.52 21.83 41.61
N ILE A 273 -61.42 22.81 41.73
CA ILE A 273 -61.14 24.22 41.37
C ILE A 273 -59.97 24.76 42.20
N MET A 274 -59.96 24.55 43.51
CA MET A 274 -58.84 24.95 44.38
C MET A 274 -57.51 24.33 43.94
N SER A 275 -57.50 23.04 43.59
CA SER A 275 -56.27 22.37 43.13
C SER A 275 -55.78 22.85 41.74
N ILE A 276 -56.68 23.34 40.87
CA ILE A 276 -56.29 23.97 39.60
C ILE A 276 -55.69 25.36 39.86
N GLU A 277 -56.25 26.11 40.80
CA GLU A 277 -55.76 27.44 41.20
C GLU A 277 -54.37 27.36 41.86
N GLU A 278 -54.18 26.39 42.76
CA GLU A 278 -52.86 26.06 43.34
C GLU A 278 -51.85 25.70 42.24
N PHE A 279 -52.26 24.89 41.26
CA PHE A 279 -51.41 24.53 40.14
C PHE A 279 -51.06 25.73 39.25
N TYR A 280 -52.03 26.59 38.92
CA TYR A 280 -51.80 27.83 38.18
C TYR A 280 -50.83 28.77 38.91
N ASN A 281 -50.95 28.88 40.23
CA ASN A 281 -50.06 29.70 41.06
C ASN A 281 -48.66 29.10 41.20
N SER A 282 -48.50 27.79 41.01
CA SER A 282 -47.20 27.11 40.99
C SER A 282 -46.44 27.25 39.65
N LEU A 283 -47.08 27.80 38.61
CA LEU A 283 -46.44 27.95 37.29
C LEU A 283 -45.29 28.96 37.33
N ASN A 284 -44.26 28.68 36.52
CA ASN A 284 -43.21 29.66 36.24
C ASN A 284 -43.82 30.96 35.67
N PRO A 285 -43.35 32.16 36.06
CA PRO A 285 -43.92 33.43 35.62
C PRO A 285 -44.05 33.58 34.10
N SER A 286 -43.06 33.15 33.33
CA SER A 286 -43.09 33.19 31.86
C SER A 286 -44.17 32.27 31.28
N LEU A 287 -44.39 31.11 31.91
CA LEU A 287 -45.42 30.16 31.52
C LEU A 287 -46.82 30.68 31.87
N LYS A 288 -46.94 31.39 33.00
CA LYS A 288 -48.18 32.03 33.46
C LYS A 288 -48.61 33.13 32.50
N VAL A 289 -47.69 34.04 32.15
CA VAL A 289 -47.91 35.09 31.15
C VAL A 289 -48.30 34.51 29.79
N TYR A 290 -47.65 33.43 29.36
CA TYR A 290 -48.02 32.77 28.10
C TYR A 290 -49.43 32.16 28.18
N ALA A 291 -49.74 31.44 29.26
CA ALA A 291 -51.03 30.80 29.47
C ALA A 291 -52.18 31.82 29.54
N ASP A 292 -52.00 32.93 30.25
CA ASP A 292 -53.00 33.99 30.37
C ASP A 292 -53.38 34.60 29.01
N ASN A 293 -52.43 34.65 28.08
CA ASN A 293 -52.63 35.22 26.74
C ASN A 293 -53.21 34.23 25.71
N HIS A 294 -53.17 32.91 25.97
CA HIS A 294 -53.53 31.89 24.96
C HIS A 294 -54.63 30.92 25.43
N PHE A 295 -54.70 30.61 26.73
CA PHE A 295 -55.67 29.69 27.33
C PHE A 295 -55.89 30.05 28.82
N PRO A 296 -56.47 31.22 29.12
CA PRO A 296 -56.58 31.73 30.49
C PRO A 296 -57.37 30.80 31.41
N TYR A 297 -56.94 30.69 32.67
CA TYR A 297 -57.61 29.89 33.70
C TYR A 297 -59.01 30.42 34.05
N VAL A 298 -59.21 31.74 34.04
CA VAL A 298 -60.50 32.39 34.31
C VAL A 298 -60.97 33.10 33.05
N GLU A 299 -62.01 32.56 32.41
CA GLU A 299 -62.76 33.28 31.37
C GLU A 299 -64.03 33.84 32.01
N ILE A 300 -64.27 35.15 31.85
CA ILE A 300 -65.30 35.93 32.57
C ILE A 300 -66.73 35.39 32.36
N GLU A 301 -66.95 34.50 31.39
CA GLU A 301 -68.27 33.99 30.97
C GLU A 301 -68.44 32.45 30.99
N LYS A 302 -67.44 31.67 31.46
CA LYS A 302 -67.49 30.19 31.42
C LYS A 302 -67.44 29.52 32.80
N ASP A 303 -67.93 28.28 32.88
CA ASP A 303 -67.83 27.43 34.09
C ASP A 303 -66.35 27.25 34.47
N PRO A 304 -65.93 27.54 35.72
CA PRO A 304 -64.54 27.38 36.18
C PRO A 304 -63.93 26.00 35.92
N LEU A 305 -64.75 24.93 35.93
CA LEU A 305 -64.26 23.60 35.57
C LEU A 305 -63.95 23.47 34.07
N TYR A 306 -64.75 24.11 33.21
CA TYR A 306 -64.52 24.13 31.77
C TYR A 306 -63.26 24.92 31.42
N SER A 307 -63.10 26.11 32.01
CA SER A 307 -61.90 26.93 31.83
C SER A 307 -60.65 26.23 32.37
N GLY A 308 -60.75 25.56 33.53
CA GLY A 308 -59.68 24.73 34.08
C GLY A 308 -59.28 23.54 33.19
N LYS A 309 -60.25 22.87 32.56
CA LYS A 309 -59.98 21.79 31.59
C LYS A 309 -59.28 22.31 30.33
N SER A 310 -59.75 23.45 29.80
CA SER A 310 -59.15 24.13 28.65
C SER A 310 -57.70 24.54 28.92
N PHE A 311 -57.47 25.16 30.08
CA PHE A 311 -56.14 25.56 30.56
C PHE A 311 -55.18 24.36 30.67
N ILE A 312 -55.59 23.25 31.29
CA ILE A 312 -54.75 22.05 31.40
C ILE A 312 -54.46 21.44 30.03
N ASN A 313 -55.45 21.35 29.13
CA ASN A 313 -55.24 20.88 27.76
C ASN A 313 -54.27 21.78 26.99
N GLY A 314 -54.39 23.10 27.14
CA GLY A 314 -53.50 24.10 26.57
C GLY A 314 -52.06 23.91 27.04
N LEU A 315 -51.84 23.69 28.34
CA LEU A 315 -50.53 23.38 28.91
C LEU A 315 -49.93 22.07 28.39
N VAL A 316 -50.74 21.02 28.25
CA VAL A 316 -50.30 19.74 27.70
C VAL A 316 -49.89 19.87 26.23
N SER A 317 -50.65 20.64 25.43
CA SER A 317 -50.30 20.94 24.04
C SER A 317 -49.02 21.75 23.95
N LEU A 318 -48.95 22.87 24.69
CA LEU A 318 -47.79 23.74 24.77
C LEU A 318 -46.51 22.97 25.11
N LYS A 319 -46.59 22.04 26.05
CA LYS A 319 -45.45 21.19 26.42
C LYS A 319 -44.96 20.36 25.23
N LYS A 320 -45.87 19.72 24.47
CA LYS A 320 -45.49 18.94 23.28
C LYS A 320 -44.78 19.83 22.26
N ASP A 321 -45.27 21.06 22.08
CA ASP A 321 -44.68 22.03 21.16
C ASP A 321 -43.28 22.46 21.62
N ILE A 322 -43.11 22.81 22.89
CA ILE A 322 -41.80 23.15 23.50
C ILE A 322 -40.82 21.98 23.39
N ASP A 323 -41.22 20.75 23.72
CA ASP A 323 -40.34 19.57 23.63
C ASP A 323 -39.92 19.29 22.17
N SER A 324 -40.82 19.53 21.21
CA SER A 324 -40.52 19.43 19.78
C SER A 324 -39.49 20.50 19.36
N LEU A 325 -39.71 21.76 19.76
CA LEU A 325 -38.81 22.88 19.50
C LEU A 325 -37.41 22.64 20.07
N ILE A 326 -37.30 22.22 21.34
CA ILE A 326 -36.02 21.93 22.00
C ILE A 326 -35.27 20.82 21.26
N ARG A 327 -35.95 19.72 20.91
CA ARG A 327 -35.35 18.61 20.17
C ARG A 327 -34.83 19.05 18.81
N LYS A 328 -35.62 19.82 18.06
CA LYS A 328 -35.23 20.30 16.74
C LYS A 328 -34.06 21.29 16.80
N ARG A 329 -34.12 22.25 17.75
CA ARG A 329 -33.03 23.21 18.00
C ARG A 329 -31.73 22.51 18.37
N LYS A 330 -31.80 21.49 19.24
CA LYS A 330 -30.65 20.67 19.61
C LYS A 330 -30.09 19.94 18.39
N ALA A 331 -30.93 19.26 17.61
CA ALA A 331 -30.49 18.54 16.41
C ALA A 331 -29.79 19.44 15.38
N LEU A 332 -30.31 20.65 15.15
CA LEU A 332 -29.70 21.65 14.26
C LEU A 332 -28.34 22.14 14.79
N LYS A 333 -28.25 22.41 16.11
CA LYS A 333 -26.99 22.83 16.74
C LYS A 333 -25.94 21.72 16.76
N ASP A 334 -26.36 20.47 16.94
CA ASP A 334 -25.49 19.30 16.88
C ASP A 334 -24.95 19.08 15.46
N GLU A 335 -25.79 19.28 14.43
CA GLU A 335 -25.39 19.29 13.00
C GLU A 335 -24.31 20.35 12.74
N GLU A 336 -24.54 21.60 13.14
CA GLU A 336 -23.56 22.69 13.01
C GLU A 336 -22.23 22.39 13.73
N THR A 337 -22.31 21.88 14.96
CA THR A 337 -21.14 21.61 15.80
C THR A 337 -20.25 20.52 15.17
N LYS A 338 -20.87 19.46 14.64
CA LYS A 338 -20.14 18.39 13.94
C LYS A 338 -19.41 18.90 12.71
N VAL A 339 -20.08 19.69 11.86
CA VAL A 339 -19.47 20.24 10.64
C VAL A 339 -18.37 21.25 10.98
N LYS A 340 -18.58 22.08 12.01
CA LYS A 340 -17.57 23.04 12.49
C LYS A 340 -16.29 22.34 12.98
N ALA A 341 -16.43 21.22 13.69
CA ALA A 341 -15.28 20.43 14.15
C ALA A 341 -14.49 19.85 12.96
N LEU A 342 -15.18 19.32 11.95
CA LEU A 342 -14.55 18.86 10.71
C LEU A 342 -13.81 19.98 9.98
N LEU A 343 -14.45 21.16 9.86
CA LEU A 343 -13.86 22.32 9.22
C LEU A 343 -12.57 22.76 9.92
N SER A 344 -12.60 22.86 11.25
CA SER A 344 -11.41 23.20 12.05
C SER A 344 -10.29 22.18 11.89
N GLY A 345 -10.61 20.88 11.82
CA GLY A 345 -9.63 19.84 11.55
C GLY A 345 -8.95 20.01 10.19
N LEU A 346 -9.74 20.29 9.15
CA LEU A 346 -9.22 20.55 7.79
C LEU A 346 -8.36 21.82 7.74
N GLU A 347 -8.79 22.91 8.38
CA GLU A 347 -8.03 24.16 8.47
C GLU A 347 -6.68 23.95 9.17
N ASN A 348 -6.66 23.20 10.27
CA ASN A 348 -5.42 22.87 10.98
C ASN A 348 -4.45 22.09 10.08
N SER A 349 -4.92 21.07 9.36
CA SER A 349 -4.08 20.31 8.43
C SER A 349 -3.58 21.14 7.25
N ILE A 350 -4.42 22.03 6.70
CA ILE A 350 -4.03 22.96 5.63
C ILE A 350 -2.93 23.89 6.13
N ASN A 351 -3.12 24.52 7.29
CA ASN A 351 -2.16 25.45 7.88
C ASN A 351 -0.82 24.75 8.21
N GLU A 352 -0.86 23.53 8.74
CA GLU A 352 0.35 22.73 8.97
C GLU A 352 1.14 22.53 7.68
N ILE A 353 0.47 22.12 6.60
CA ILE A 353 1.12 21.89 5.31
C ILE A 353 1.63 23.21 4.71
N GLU A 354 0.84 24.29 4.73
CA GLU A 354 1.24 25.59 4.19
C GLU A 354 2.49 26.14 4.88
N ASN A 355 2.50 26.11 6.23
CA ASN A 355 3.62 26.61 7.02
C ASN A 355 4.91 25.82 6.78
N ASN A 356 4.81 24.52 6.49
CA ASN A 356 5.97 23.65 6.29
C ASN A 356 6.29 23.37 4.82
N ARG A 357 5.50 23.86 3.86
CA ARG A 357 5.61 23.50 2.44
C ARG A 357 6.97 23.83 1.84
N GLY A 358 7.55 24.95 2.27
CA GLY A 358 8.90 25.35 1.86
C GLY A 358 9.96 24.35 2.32
N ASN A 359 9.91 23.96 3.59
CA ASN A 359 10.80 22.95 4.17
C ASN A 359 10.65 21.59 3.47
N TYR A 360 9.42 21.12 3.31
CA TYR A 360 9.14 19.87 2.59
C TYR A 360 9.76 19.85 1.20
N ARG A 361 9.63 20.94 0.44
CA ARG A 361 10.21 21.06 -0.89
C ARG A 361 11.74 21.06 -0.86
N ALA A 362 12.34 21.76 0.10
CA ALA A 362 13.79 21.78 0.28
C ALA A 362 14.33 20.37 0.56
N THR A 363 13.77 19.66 1.54
CA THR A 363 14.15 18.28 1.88
C THR A 363 13.96 17.32 0.70
N ILE A 364 12.84 17.42 -0.03
CA ILE A 364 12.62 16.61 -1.24
C ILE A 364 13.72 16.87 -2.29
N THR A 365 14.08 18.14 -2.50
CA THR A 365 15.05 18.54 -3.53
C THR A 365 16.45 18.05 -3.16
N GLU A 366 16.85 18.19 -1.89
CA GLU A 366 18.12 17.71 -1.37
C GLU A 366 18.24 16.19 -1.46
N TYR A 367 17.18 15.47 -1.08
CA TYR A 367 17.14 14.01 -1.21
C TYR A 367 17.22 13.59 -2.68
N GLU A 368 16.46 14.21 -3.59
CA GLU A 368 16.49 13.88 -5.01
C GLU A 368 17.85 14.19 -5.66
N ALA A 369 18.58 15.20 -5.17
CA ALA A 369 19.91 15.52 -5.63
C ALA A 369 20.98 14.50 -5.17
N THR A 370 20.75 13.82 -4.03
CA THR A 370 21.75 12.94 -3.39
C THR A 370 21.41 11.45 -3.45
N ILE A 371 20.16 11.09 -3.81
CA ILE A 371 19.66 9.71 -3.79
C ILE A 371 20.55 8.74 -4.58
N VAL A 372 21.09 9.19 -5.72
CA VAL A 372 21.92 8.34 -6.58
C VAL A 372 23.22 7.95 -5.90
N ASP A 373 23.92 8.92 -5.30
CA ASP A 373 25.20 8.67 -4.66
C ASP A 373 25.04 7.95 -3.33
N LYS A 374 23.99 8.27 -2.55
CA LYS A 374 23.60 7.49 -1.37
C LYS A 374 23.28 6.03 -1.74
N SER A 375 22.56 5.81 -2.84
CA SER A 375 22.20 4.48 -3.32
C SER A 375 23.41 3.64 -3.71
N LYS A 376 24.38 4.22 -4.44
CA LYS A 376 25.64 3.55 -4.79
C LYS A 376 26.39 3.11 -3.54
N ALA A 377 26.57 4.03 -2.58
CA ALA A 377 27.24 3.72 -1.32
C ALA A 377 26.55 2.59 -0.52
N ILE A 378 25.22 2.53 -0.54
CA ILE A 378 24.46 1.42 0.06
C ILE A 378 24.73 0.10 -0.67
N VAL A 379 24.79 0.13 -2.00
CA VAL A 379 25.08 -1.08 -2.80
C VAL A 379 26.50 -1.57 -2.55
N ASP A 380 27.50 -0.69 -2.49
CA ASP A 380 28.89 -1.06 -2.15
C ASP A 380 28.98 -1.69 -0.75
N LYS A 381 28.29 -1.11 0.24
CA LYS A 381 28.19 -1.69 1.59
C LYS A 381 27.47 -3.04 1.59
N ALA A 382 26.43 -3.22 0.78
CA ALA A 382 25.73 -4.49 0.64
C ALA A 382 26.67 -5.56 0.07
N ILE A 383 27.45 -5.22 -0.97
CA ILE A 383 28.46 -6.11 -1.57
C ILE A 383 29.49 -6.53 -0.53
N ALA A 384 30.07 -5.58 0.20
CA ALA A 384 31.04 -5.86 1.25
C ALA A 384 30.44 -6.75 2.36
N SER A 385 29.20 -6.48 2.78
CA SER A 385 28.45 -7.30 3.74
C SER A 385 28.30 -8.74 3.26
N HIS A 386 27.88 -8.95 2.02
CA HIS A 386 27.68 -10.30 1.46
C HIS A 386 29.00 -11.06 1.30
N LEU A 387 30.03 -10.40 0.76
CA LEU A 387 31.36 -10.99 0.60
C LEU A 387 32.00 -11.35 1.94
N SER A 388 31.80 -10.54 2.99
CA SER A 388 32.32 -10.84 4.34
C SER A 388 31.72 -12.10 4.97
N GLN A 389 30.57 -12.56 4.46
CA GLN A 389 29.89 -13.77 4.93
C GLN A 389 30.26 -15.02 4.11
N LEU A 390 30.87 -14.85 2.93
CA LEU A 390 31.33 -15.96 2.11
C LEU A 390 32.62 -16.55 2.71
N SER A 391 32.60 -17.84 3.05
CA SER A 391 33.84 -18.51 3.45
C SER A 391 34.81 -18.64 2.27
N THR A 392 36.09 -18.35 2.52
CA THR A 392 37.16 -18.50 1.51
C THR A 392 37.18 -19.90 0.91
N SER A 393 36.99 -20.94 1.72
CA SER A 393 36.93 -22.33 1.26
C SER A 393 35.76 -22.57 0.32
N ALA A 394 34.53 -22.15 0.68
CA ALA A 394 33.38 -22.34 -0.20
C ALA A 394 33.54 -21.61 -1.54
N GLY A 395 34.18 -20.44 -1.53
CA GLY A 395 34.53 -19.72 -2.75
C GLY A 395 35.49 -20.51 -3.65
N TYR A 396 36.56 -21.08 -3.08
CA TYR A 396 37.51 -21.92 -3.82
C TYR A 396 36.90 -23.24 -4.29
N ASP A 397 36.08 -23.89 -3.46
CA ASP A 397 35.38 -25.11 -3.81
C ASP A 397 34.49 -24.89 -5.05
N TYR A 398 33.74 -23.78 -5.08
CA TYR A 398 32.97 -23.41 -6.26
C TYR A 398 33.87 -23.18 -7.49
N ILE A 399 34.93 -22.39 -7.37
CA ILE A 399 35.87 -22.13 -8.48
C ILE A 399 36.45 -23.43 -9.05
N ASP A 400 36.83 -24.36 -8.19
CA ASP A 400 37.45 -25.62 -8.57
C ASP A 400 36.43 -26.62 -9.14
N SER A 401 35.16 -26.48 -8.77
CA SER A 401 34.05 -27.26 -9.35
C SER A 401 33.64 -26.80 -10.76
N LEU A 402 33.99 -25.58 -11.17
CA LEU A 402 33.69 -25.04 -12.50
C LEU A 402 34.35 -25.88 -13.61
N PRO A 403 33.68 -26.05 -14.78
CA PRO A 403 34.09 -27.05 -15.75
C PRO A 403 35.27 -26.59 -16.61
N ASN A 404 36.43 -27.24 -16.47
CA ASN A 404 37.54 -27.14 -17.45
C ASN A 404 37.30 -28.07 -18.66
N LYS A 405 36.44 -29.08 -18.49
CA LYS A 405 36.05 -30.10 -19.48
C LYS A 405 34.57 -30.48 -19.27
N ALA A 406 34.04 -31.40 -20.06
CA ALA A 406 32.68 -31.90 -19.81
C ALA A 406 32.65 -32.65 -18.47
N TRP A 407 31.74 -32.28 -17.57
CA TRP A 407 31.59 -32.93 -16.27
C TRP A 407 31.17 -34.41 -16.42
N ARG A 408 31.74 -35.24 -15.56
CA ARG A 408 31.23 -36.57 -15.20
C ARG A 408 30.09 -36.45 -14.20
N ASP A 409 29.27 -37.49 -14.07
CA ASP A 409 28.07 -37.43 -13.20
C ASP A 409 28.39 -37.07 -11.74
N ASN A 410 29.47 -37.61 -11.16
CA ASN A 410 29.93 -37.28 -9.82
C ASN A 410 30.48 -35.84 -9.68
N GLU A 411 31.03 -35.27 -10.76
CA GLU A 411 31.48 -33.88 -10.79
C GLU A 411 30.28 -32.91 -10.83
N VAL A 412 29.14 -33.34 -11.39
CA VAL A 412 27.89 -32.55 -11.40
C VAL A 412 27.30 -32.43 -9.99
N GLU A 413 27.28 -33.52 -9.22
CA GLU A 413 26.77 -33.48 -7.83
C GLU A 413 27.60 -32.56 -6.95
N ARG A 414 28.93 -32.65 -7.06
CA ARG A 414 29.85 -31.73 -6.38
C ARG A 414 29.60 -30.28 -6.79
N PHE A 415 29.57 -30.00 -8.10
CA PHE A 415 29.29 -28.66 -8.60
C PHE A 415 27.96 -28.11 -8.09
N ASN A 416 26.89 -28.92 -8.09
CA ASN A 416 25.59 -28.49 -7.57
C ASN A 416 25.67 -28.06 -6.10
N SER A 417 26.36 -28.83 -5.27
CA SER A 417 26.58 -28.52 -3.84
C SER A 417 27.39 -27.24 -3.66
N ASP A 418 28.54 -27.15 -4.34
CA ASP A 418 29.48 -26.03 -4.21
C ASP A 418 28.85 -24.73 -4.75
N ALA A 419 28.13 -24.81 -5.87
CA ALA A 419 27.41 -23.68 -6.46
C ALA A 419 26.24 -23.20 -5.60
N THR A 420 25.52 -24.11 -4.93
CA THR A 420 24.44 -23.74 -4.01
C THR A 420 25.00 -22.93 -2.84
N THR A 421 26.05 -23.43 -2.20
CA THR A 421 26.75 -22.72 -1.11
C THR A 421 27.30 -21.37 -1.55
N PHE A 422 27.89 -21.29 -2.76
CA PHE A 422 28.39 -20.03 -3.29
C PHE A 422 27.27 -19.00 -3.54
N LEU A 423 26.17 -19.43 -4.14
CA LEU A 423 24.99 -18.60 -4.42
C LEU A 423 24.25 -18.14 -3.15
N GLU A 424 24.50 -18.76 -1.99
CA GLU A 424 23.99 -18.26 -0.70
C GLU A 424 24.56 -16.89 -0.31
N HIS A 425 25.73 -16.52 -0.82
CA HIS A 425 26.40 -15.25 -0.51
C HIS A 425 26.75 -14.42 -1.75
N TYR A 426 26.88 -15.06 -2.92
CA TYR A 426 27.15 -14.38 -4.19
C TYR A 426 25.88 -14.31 -5.04
N LYS A 427 25.12 -13.24 -4.86
CA LYS A 427 23.71 -13.15 -5.25
C LYS A 427 23.45 -12.77 -6.70
N VAL A 428 24.42 -12.17 -7.39
CA VAL A 428 24.20 -11.76 -8.79
C VAL A 428 25.23 -12.37 -9.71
N ILE A 429 24.72 -13.10 -10.71
CA ILE A 429 25.51 -13.70 -11.77
C ILE A 429 25.09 -13.10 -13.12
N ALA A 430 26.08 -12.69 -13.92
CA ALA A 430 25.87 -12.21 -15.27
C ALA A 430 26.46 -13.19 -16.29
N ILE A 431 25.66 -13.59 -17.27
CA ILE A 431 26.01 -14.71 -18.14
C ILE A 431 25.31 -14.63 -19.51
N THR A 432 25.91 -15.24 -20.53
CA THR A 432 25.18 -15.49 -21.78
C THR A 432 24.21 -16.67 -21.65
N ASN A 433 23.03 -16.58 -22.26
CA ASN A 433 21.97 -17.60 -22.12
C ASN A 433 22.43 -19.04 -22.44
N LEU A 434 23.35 -19.23 -23.38
CA LEU A 434 23.82 -20.54 -23.81
C LEU A 434 24.87 -21.18 -22.89
N THR A 435 25.43 -20.41 -21.96
CA THR A 435 26.54 -20.87 -21.09
C THR A 435 26.12 -21.09 -19.64
N VAL A 436 24.85 -20.85 -19.30
CA VAL A 436 24.32 -20.93 -17.92
C VAL A 436 24.64 -22.25 -17.23
N LYS A 437 24.58 -23.35 -17.97
CA LYS A 437 24.96 -24.67 -17.47
C LYS A 437 26.34 -24.71 -16.83
N ASN A 438 27.30 -23.91 -17.29
CA ASN A 438 28.67 -23.96 -16.80
C ASN A 438 28.87 -23.33 -15.42
N SER A 439 27.88 -22.59 -14.91
CA SER A 439 28.03 -21.78 -13.69
C SER A 439 26.81 -21.77 -12.78
N VAL A 440 25.63 -22.16 -13.27
CA VAL A 440 24.42 -22.25 -12.44
C VAL A 440 23.84 -23.66 -12.56
N PRO A 441 23.66 -24.37 -11.43
CA PRO A 441 23.12 -25.72 -11.46
C PRO A 441 21.67 -25.70 -11.98
N LEU A 442 21.28 -26.80 -12.62
CA LEU A 442 19.90 -26.97 -13.07
C LEU A 442 19.06 -27.42 -11.86
N GLU A 443 18.78 -26.50 -10.94
CA GLU A 443 17.95 -26.76 -9.75
C GLU A 443 16.69 -25.89 -9.78
N ASN A 444 15.60 -26.44 -9.27
CA ASN A 444 14.29 -25.78 -9.31
C ASN A 444 14.33 -24.52 -8.45
N GLU A 445 13.94 -23.38 -9.02
CA GLU A 445 13.72 -22.13 -8.27
C GLU A 445 14.92 -21.65 -7.41
N ILE A 446 16.15 -22.00 -7.81
CA ILE A 446 17.38 -21.52 -7.15
C ILE A 446 17.64 -20.02 -7.35
N ILE A 447 17.02 -19.43 -8.38
CA ILE A 447 17.07 -18.01 -8.73
C ILE A 447 15.74 -17.35 -8.34
N ASP A 448 15.79 -16.26 -7.59
CA ASP A 448 14.62 -15.47 -7.21
C ASP A 448 14.14 -14.60 -8.39
N LEU A 449 15.09 -14.01 -9.13
CA LEU A 449 14.82 -13.14 -10.28
C LEU A 449 15.72 -13.46 -11.47
N LEU A 450 15.11 -13.87 -12.58
CA LEU A 450 15.77 -13.99 -13.88
C LEU A 450 15.55 -12.72 -14.70
N ILE A 451 16.60 -12.04 -15.11
CA ILE A 451 16.54 -10.86 -15.98
C ILE A 451 17.06 -11.26 -17.37
N ILE A 452 16.22 -11.17 -18.40
CA ILE A 452 16.61 -11.43 -19.79
C ILE A 452 16.62 -10.12 -20.57
N ASP A 453 17.79 -9.66 -21.00
CA ASP A 453 17.93 -8.55 -21.94
C ASP A 453 17.99 -9.06 -23.39
N GLU A 454 17.62 -8.19 -24.33
CA GLU A 454 17.47 -8.51 -25.75
C GLU A 454 16.57 -9.73 -25.99
N ALA A 455 15.52 -9.88 -25.18
CA ALA A 455 14.71 -11.09 -25.13
C ALA A 455 14.07 -11.49 -26.46
N SER A 456 13.82 -10.54 -27.38
CA SER A 456 13.35 -10.81 -28.75
C SER A 456 14.34 -11.61 -29.59
N GLN A 457 15.60 -11.64 -29.17
CA GLN A 457 16.65 -12.38 -29.84
C GLN A 457 16.88 -13.76 -29.19
N CYS A 458 16.41 -14.03 -27.98
CA CYS A 458 16.62 -15.34 -27.35
C CYS A 458 15.73 -16.42 -27.98
N ASP A 459 16.28 -17.61 -28.23
CA ASP A 459 15.48 -18.76 -28.68
C ASP A 459 14.75 -19.40 -27.49
N ILE A 460 13.50 -19.85 -27.71
CA ILE A 460 12.66 -20.38 -26.62
C ILE A 460 13.28 -21.60 -25.93
N ALA A 461 14.00 -22.45 -26.67
CA ALA A 461 14.63 -23.65 -26.13
C ALA A 461 15.69 -23.30 -25.08
N SER A 462 16.49 -22.25 -25.30
CA SER A 462 17.47 -21.73 -24.35
C SER A 462 16.85 -21.15 -23.08
N ILE A 463 15.59 -20.72 -23.14
CA ILE A 463 14.88 -20.08 -22.02
C ILE A 463 14.26 -21.11 -21.09
N ILE A 464 13.83 -22.27 -21.60
CA ILE A 464 13.18 -23.33 -20.81
C ILE A 464 14.01 -23.72 -19.57
N PRO A 465 15.33 -24.02 -19.66
CA PRO A 465 16.13 -24.30 -18.47
C PRO A 465 16.35 -23.09 -17.55
N LEU A 466 16.21 -21.86 -18.06
CA LEU A 466 16.30 -20.65 -17.23
C LEU A 466 15.02 -20.46 -16.42
N LEU A 467 13.85 -20.67 -17.03
CA LEU A 467 12.56 -20.62 -16.35
C LEU A 467 12.47 -21.67 -15.24
N TYR A 468 12.99 -22.88 -15.47
CA TYR A 468 13.04 -23.91 -14.42
C TYR A 468 13.83 -23.46 -13.17
N ARG A 469 14.89 -22.66 -13.37
CA ARG A 469 15.72 -22.15 -12.27
C ARG A 469 15.08 -20.97 -11.54
N ALA A 470 14.05 -20.32 -12.09
CA ALA A 470 13.63 -19.00 -11.66
C ALA A 470 12.22 -18.99 -11.06
N LYS A 471 12.07 -18.32 -9.91
CA LYS A 471 10.75 -18.01 -9.32
C LYS A 471 10.02 -16.92 -10.10
N ARG A 472 10.78 -15.96 -10.65
CA ARG A 472 10.28 -14.80 -11.40
C ARG A 472 11.15 -14.46 -12.59
N ILE A 473 10.56 -13.77 -13.57
CA ILE A 473 11.26 -13.32 -14.78
C ILE A 473 10.96 -11.86 -15.15
N ALA A 474 12.00 -11.13 -15.50
CA ALA A 474 11.98 -9.83 -16.16
C ALA A 474 12.45 -9.97 -17.60
N VAL A 475 11.56 -9.73 -18.56
CA VAL A 475 11.82 -9.80 -19.99
C VAL A 475 12.00 -8.38 -20.51
N ILE A 476 13.21 -8.03 -20.95
CA ILE A 476 13.58 -6.68 -21.35
C ILE A 476 13.96 -6.68 -22.84
N GLY A 477 13.38 -5.76 -23.62
CA GLY A 477 13.67 -5.70 -25.05
C GLY A 477 12.97 -4.58 -25.82
N GLY A 478 13.14 -4.60 -27.15
CA GLY A 478 12.46 -3.68 -28.07
C GLY A 478 10.99 -4.03 -28.28
N SER A 479 10.30 -3.27 -29.14
CA SER A 479 8.86 -3.45 -29.46
C SER A 479 8.46 -4.83 -29.99
N ASN A 480 9.44 -5.66 -30.42
CA ASN A 480 9.22 -7.04 -30.85
C ASN A 480 9.38 -8.09 -29.72
N ALA A 481 9.80 -7.71 -28.51
CA ALA A 481 9.98 -8.64 -27.39
C ALA A 481 8.67 -9.34 -27.01
N THR A 482 7.53 -8.67 -27.19
CA THR A 482 6.20 -9.24 -26.96
C THR A 482 5.81 -10.34 -27.95
N LYS A 483 6.35 -10.37 -29.18
CA LYS A 483 6.00 -11.40 -30.16
C LYS A 483 6.66 -12.75 -29.90
N ALA A 484 7.75 -12.80 -29.14
CA ALA A 484 8.49 -14.04 -28.88
C ALA A 484 7.86 -14.92 -27.77
N TYR A 485 7.07 -14.32 -26.87
CA TYR A 485 6.50 -15.01 -25.70
C TYR A 485 4.96 -15.10 -25.73
N TYR A 486 4.32 -14.55 -26.76
CA TYR A 486 2.86 -14.65 -26.99
C TYR A 486 2.49 -15.69 -28.06
N ILE A 487 3.43 -16.51 -28.52
CA ILE A 487 3.08 -17.62 -29.40
C ILE A 487 2.81 -18.85 -28.54
N TYR A 488 1.50 -19.09 -28.36
CA TYR A 488 0.78 -20.31 -27.97
C TYR A 488 0.15 -20.35 -26.59
#